data_AF-A0A6M8VYR8-F1
#
_entry.id   AF-A0A6M8VYR8-F1
#
_cell.length_a   1.000
_cell.length_b   1.000
_cell.length_c   1.000
_cell.angle_alpha   90.00
_cell.angle_beta   90.00
_cell.angle_gamma   90.00
#
_symmetry.space_group_name_H-M   'P 1'
#
loop_
_entity.id
_entity.type
_entity.pdbx_description
1 polymer ?
#
loop_
_entity_poly.entity_id
_entity_poly.type
_entity_poly.pdbx_seq_one_letter_code
_entity_poly.pdbx_strand_id
1 'polypeptide(L)'
;MRHTSAIFNRHTLAPLACLLTLAGAAAAQPETNETAKIAFSGSQAEDRFGQAVATSGALAVMGAPFENGYFLNMGAAYVYRNTSGSWSQEAAFDVSNTAGGSSNDWFGHAVATDGDWVASGAPLFDTTFIDDGAVYLYRDTGTGWGLTQKLTAPDAGGPDQFGFAVEMNGSRLVVGAIGDDGKGSVYIYGFDGVSWVFEAKLQEAATSAGARYGNSLAIEGDTLLVGAPVQSGGGLVWVYDFDGASWNNTAVLDASDDASDDEFGFSVDLEGTRALASAHLQDGAGGSLPNSGAVYVYDFDGVSWNETTKLSADADASSQANFGYSSALINGAAVVGAFQANSSADSFTGAAYVFRETAGTWGRESTLTASDAVGGDFFGLAVDADAQILVGAPGDAPPSSGQARFGSAYIFDAAPPPPVDSDGDGLFDSTETEIGTDPNNPDTDGDGISDGDEVNITFTNPLSADTDGDGLSDLVDPTPLDPGATADWLEAEALAAERLRRHPRPRRLQRTQQQRQQGPPQRPGQPHPQRRQRHPPRRLRQRNGQTRQRAGQG
;
A
#
# COMPACT_ATOMS: atom_id res chain seq x y z
N MET A 1 -80.26 -12.17 -16.43
CA MET A 1 -78.86 -12.63 -16.26
C MET A 1 -78.03 -11.80 -17.24
N ARG A 2 -77.13 -10.93 -16.77
CA ARG A 2 -75.65 -11.13 -16.73
C ARG A 2 -75.08 -11.62 -18.09
N HIS A 3 -74.07 -11.01 -18.72
CA HIS A 3 -73.33 -9.77 -18.44
C HIS A 3 -72.70 -9.19 -19.73
N THR A 4 -72.34 -7.92 -19.62
CA THR A 4 -71.54 -6.97 -20.45
C THR A 4 -70.39 -7.44 -21.36
N SER A 5 -70.03 -6.51 -22.26
CA SER A 5 -68.95 -6.45 -23.26
C SER A 5 -67.49 -6.54 -22.76
N ALA A 6 -66.58 -6.87 -23.68
CA ALA A 6 -65.18 -6.43 -23.75
C ALA A 6 -64.85 -6.22 -25.26
N ILE A 7 -64.41 -5.06 -25.77
CA ILE A 7 -63.27 -4.17 -25.45
C ILE A 7 -61.95 -4.69 -26.05
N PHE A 8 -61.46 -3.94 -27.05
CA PHE A 8 -60.10 -4.02 -27.61
C PHE A 8 -59.06 -3.84 -26.50
N ASN A 9 -57.91 -4.51 -26.62
CA ASN A 9 -56.68 -3.99 -26.04
C ASN A 9 -55.55 -4.01 -27.07
N ARG A 10 -54.87 -2.87 -27.23
CA ARG A 10 -53.65 -2.76 -28.02
C ARG A 10 -52.50 -3.22 -27.14
N HIS A 11 -51.54 -3.95 -27.69
CA HIS A 11 -50.24 -4.11 -27.03
C HIS A 11 -49.48 -2.79 -27.17
N THR A 12 -49.53 -1.96 -26.14
CA THR A 12 -48.56 -0.90 -25.92
C THR A 12 -47.28 -1.53 -25.40
N LEU A 13 -46.24 -1.54 -26.21
CA LEU A 13 -44.87 -1.63 -25.70
C LEU A 13 -44.64 -0.37 -24.87
N ALA A 14 -44.32 -0.55 -23.59
CA ALA A 14 -43.77 0.52 -22.77
C ALA A 14 -42.24 0.41 -22.85
N PRO A 15 -41.49 1.51 -23.05
CA PRO A 15 -40.05 1.46 -22.90
C PRO A 15 -39.73 1.13 -21.44
N LEU A 16 -38.81 0.19 -21.22
CA LEU A 16 -38.14 0.09 -19.92
C LEU A 16 -37.19 1.28 -19.82
N ALA A 17 -37.69 2.41 -19.32
CA ALA A 17 -36.83 3.42 -18.74
C ALA A 17 -36.23 2.80 -17.46
N CYS A 18 -35.09 2.11 -17.62
CA CYS A 18 -34.30 1.65 -16.49
C CYS A 18 -33.69 2.89 -15.86
N LEU A 19 -34.38 3.45 -14.86
CA LEU A 19 -33.97 4.68 -14.20
C LEU A 19 -32.80 4.35 -13.25
N LEU A 20 -31.62 4.11 -13.84
CA LEU A 20 -30.39 3.90 -13.10
C LEU A 20 -30.04 5.21 -12.42
N THR A 21 -30.34 5.31 -11.13
CA THR A 21 -29.93 6.46 -10.34
C THR A 21 -28.44 6.35 -10.07
N LEU A 22 -27.63 6.75 -11.06
CA LEU A 22 -26.24 7.16 -10.89
C LEU A 22 -26.21 8.41 -10.01
N ALA A 23 -26.45 8.20 -8.72
CA ALA A 23 -25.99 9.10 -7.70
C ALA A 23 -24.46 9.05 -7.78
N GLY A 24 -23.86 10.13 -8.28
CA GLY A 24 -22.42 10.37 -8.24
C GLY A 24 -21.93 10.50 -6.80
N ALA A 25 -21.95 9.39 -6.07
CA ALA A 25 -20.98 9.13 -5.04
C ALA A 25 -19.67 8.87 -5.77
N ALA A 26 -18.85 9.91 -5.92
CA ALA A 26 -17.42 9.69 -5.93
C ALA A 26 -17.12 8.88 -4.68
N ALA A 27 -16.88 7.58 -4.84
CA ALA A 27 -16.57 6.70 -3.73
C ALA A 27 -15.35 7.31 -3.04
N ALA A 28 -15.50 7.64 -1.75
CA ALA A 28 -14.35 8.05 -0.97
C ALA A 28 -13.32 6.94 -1.11
N GLN A 29 -12.14 7.27 -1.64
CA GLN A 29 -11.08 6.30 -1.83
C GLN A 29 -10.85 5.63 -0.47
N PRO A 30 -10.80 4.28 -0.40
CA PRO A 30 -10.65 3.57 0.85
C PRO A 30 -9.28 3.92 1.45
N GLU A 31 -9.30 4.79 2.45
CA GLU A 31 -8.14 5.26 3.18
C GLU A 31 -7.46 4.07 3.89
N THR A 32 -6.13 3.96 3.80
CA THR A 32 -5.34 2.97 4.56
C THR A 32 -5.39 3.32 6.05
N ASN A 33 -6.22 2.62 6.83
CA ASN A 33 -6.44 2.89 8.25
C ASN A 33 -5.87 1.77 9.13
N GLU A 34 -5.39 2.12 10.34
CA GLU A 34 -5.06 1.14 11.37
C GLU A 34 -6.34 0.41 11.83
N THR A 35 -6.38 -0.91 11.67
CA THR A 35 -7.50 -1.77 12.08
C THR A 35 -7.22 -2.56 13.35
N ALA A 36 -5.95 -2.86 13.65
CA ALA A 36 -5.57 -3.53 14.88
C ALA A 36 -4.12 -3.23 15.33
N LYS A 37 -3.89 -3.33 16.64
CA LYS A 37 -2.57 -3.47 17.26
C LYS A 37 -2.48 -4.85 17.92
N ILE A 38 -1.48 -5.63 17.53
CA ILE A 38 -1.07 -6.86 18.23
C ILE A 38 0.11 -6.49 19.14
N ALA A 39 -0.19 -6.28 20.42
CA ALA A 39 0.83 -6.03 21.44
C ALA A 39 1.27 -7.33 22.10
N PHE A 40 2.58 -7.44 22.39
CA PHE A 40 3.12 -8.59 23.10
C PHE A 40 2.55 -8.69 24.52
N SER A 41 2.05 -9.87 24.88
CA SER A 41 1.48 -10.17 26.21
C SER A 41 2.41 -10.96 27.12
N GLY A 42 3.67 -11.16 26.72
CA GLY A 42 4.69 -11.82 27.53
C GLY A 42 5.15 -10.97 28.73
N SER A 43 6.13 -11.49 29.46
CA SER A 43 6.49 -10.96 30.80
C SER A 43 7.89 -10.35 30.91
N GLN A 44 8.69 -10.37 29.84
CA GLN A 44 10.06 -9.87 29.83
C GLN A 44 10.20 -8.70 28.85
N ALA A 45 11.04 -7.74 29.24
CA ALA A 45 11.34 -6.57 28.44
C ALA A 45 12.46 -6.90 27.45
N GLU A 46 12.51 -6.15 26.35
CA GLU A 46 13.56 -6.19 25.31
C GLU A 46 13.53 -7.41 24.38
N ASP A 47 12.48 -8.24 24.43
CA ASP A 47 12.27 -9.41 23.55
C ASP A 47 12.08 -9.01 22.06
N ARG A 48 11.70 -7.75 21.78
CA ARG A 48 11.54 -7.11 20.44
C ARG A 48 10.55 -7.83 19.51
N PHE A 49 9.36 -8.11 20.02
CA PHE A 49 8.25 -8.63 19.23
C PHE A 49 7.91 -7.72 18.04
N GLY A 50 7.79 -8.29 16.84
CA GLY A 50 7.59 -7.54 15.60
C GLY A 50 8.88 -6.94 15.03
N GLN A 51 10.06 -7.47 15.39
CA GLN A 51 11.31 -7.13 14.69
C GLN A 51 11.36 -7.72 13.27
N ALA A 52 10.71 -8.86 13.07
CA ALA A 52 10.36 -9.40 11.77
C ALA A 52 8.85 -9.66 11.76
N VAL A 53 8.22 -9.51 10.61
CA VAL A 53 6.79 -9.71 10.42
C VAL A 53 6.55 -10.45 9.10
N ALA A 54 5.50 -11.28 9.04
CA ALA A 54 5.00 -11.86 7.79
C ALA A 54 3.48 -12.06 7.85
N THR A 55 2.77 -11.96 6.73
CA THR A 55 1.30 -12.05 6.63
C THR A 55 0.86 -12.90 5.45
N SER A 56 -0.21 -13.68 5.62
CA SER A 56 -0.85 -14.43 4.52
C SER A 56 -2.33 -14.65 4.81
N GLY A 57 -3.19 -14.04 4.00
CA GLY A 57 -4.65 -13.99 4.11
C GLY A 57 -5.13 -13.45 5.45
N ALA A 58 -5.32 -14.36 6.41
CA ALA A 58 -5.81 -14.06 7.76
C ALA A 58 -4.76 -14.32 8.85
N LEU A 59 -3.52 -14.69 8.48
CA LEU A 59 -2.41 -14.91 9.41
C LEU A 59 -1.50 -13.69 9.50
N ALA A 60 -1.00 -13.44 10.70
CA ALA A 60 0.10 -12.53 10.98
C ALA A 60 1.11 -13.25 11.87
N VAL A 61 2.37 -13.26 11.45
CA VAL A 61 3.50 -13.88 12.13
C VAL A 61 4.46 -12.80 12.59
N MET A 62 4.87 -12.84 13.86
CA MET A 62 5.79 -11.87 14.45
C MET A 62 7.01 -12.58 15.06
N GLY A 63 8.20 -12.16 14.65
CA GLY A 63 9.47 -12.56 15.23
C GLY A 63 9.83 -11.74 16.47
N ALA A 64 10.40 -12.40 17.49
CA ALA A 64 10.91 -11.84 18.73
C ALA A 64 12.31 -12.44 19.03
N PRO A 65 13.35 -12.12 18.24
CA PRO A 65 14.63 -12.84 18.25
C PRO A 65 15.45 -12.68 19.54
N PHE A 66 15.09 -11.72 20.40
CA PHE A 66 15.74 -11.52 21.70
C PHE A 66 14.94 -12.13 22.86
N GLU A 67 13.88 -12.89 22.58
CA GLU A 67 13.08 -13.50 23.64
C GLU A 67 13.88 -14.48 24.51
N ASN A 68 13.66 -14.34 25.82
CA ASN A 68 14.32 -15.09 26.87
C ASN A 68 13.45 -16.25 27.37
N GLY A 69 13.66 -17.44 26.81
CA GLY A 69 13.06 -18.69 27.30
C GLY A 69 13.92 -19.37 28.39
N TYR A 70 14.21 -20.66 28.21
CA TYR A 70 15.21 -21.40 29.01
C TYR A 70 16.66 -20.88 28.87
N PHE A 71 16.95 -20.16 27.80
CA PHE A 71 18.25 -19.54 27.46
C PHE A 71 18.04 -18.06 27.11
N LEU A 72 19.08 -17.25 27.29
CA LEU A 72 19.05 -15.82 26.97
C LEU A 72 19.01 -15.61 25.45
N ASN A 73 18.16 -14.68 24.98
CA ASN A 73 18.01 -14.34 23.55
C ASN A 73 17.89 -15.57 22.63
N MET A 74 17.16 -16.61 23.05
CA MET A 74 16.95 -17.79 22.18
C MET A 74 16.08 -17.44 20.98
N GLY A 75 15.18 -16.46 21.19
CA GLY A 75 14.22 -16.00 20.20
C GLY A 75 12.95 -16.85 20.13
N ALA A 76 11.87 -16.20 19.70
CA ALA A 76 10.56 -16.81 19.50
C ALA A 76 9.88 -16.28 18.23
N ALA A 77 8.90 -17.03 17.72
CA ALA A 77 8.02 -16.60 16.64
C ALA A 77 6.56 -16.88 17.00
N TYR A 78 5.68 -15.93 16.72
CA TYR A 78 4.30 -15.93 17.17
C TYR A 78 3.34 -15.91 16.01
N VAL A 79 2.31 -16.76 16.04
CA VAL A 79 1.28 -16.81 15.00
C VAL A 79 -0.03 -16.31 15.58
N TYR A 80 -0.63 -15.31 14.93
CA TYR A 80 -1.95 -14.78 15.20
C TYR A 80 -2.85 -14.98 13.98
N ARG A 81 -4.14 -15.22 14.21
CA ARG A 81 -5.14 -15.28 13.14
C ARG A 81 -6.26 -14.26 13.36
N ASN A 82 -6.67 -13.62 12.28
CA ASN A 82 -7.87 -12.81 12.20
C ASN A 82 -9.10 -13.70 12.02
N THR A 83 -10.00 -13.71 13.02
CA THR A 83 -11.32 -14.32 12.88
C THR A 83 -12.39 -13.24 12.95
N SER A 84 -12.96 -12.88 11.81
CA SER A 84 -14.05 -11.90 11.68
C SER A 84 -13.71 -10.51 12.28
N GLY A 85 -12.50 -10.01 12.03
CA GLY A 85 -12.02 -8.72 12.53
C GLY A 85 -11.46 -8.75 13.96
N SER A 86 -11.27 -9.94 14.54
CA SER A 86 -10.65 -10.11 15.85
C SER A 86 -9.38 -10.97 15.73
N TRP A 87 -8.25 -10.39 16.11
CA TRP A 87 -6.96 -11.08 16.13
C TRP A 87 -6.76 -11.85 17.43
N SER A 88 -6.36 -13.12 17.32
CA SER A 88 -6.02 -13.97 18.46
C SER A 88 -4.78 -14.81 18.17
N GLN A 89 -3.92 -14.97 19.16
CA GLN A 89 -2.75 -15.85 19.07
C GLN A 89 -3.19 -17.31 18.94
N GLU A 90 -2.68 -18.01 17.92
CA GLU A 90 -2.88 -19.45 17.72
C GLU A 90 -1.69 -20.28 18.18
N ALA A 91 -0.47 -19.74 18.06
CA ALA A 91 0.75 -20.45 18.42
C ALA A 91 1.86 -19.52 18.91
N ALA A 92 2.85 -20.12 19.56
CA ALA A 92 4.18 -19.59 19.78
C ALA A 92 5.19 -20.72 19.52
N PHE A 93 6.30 -20.39 18.89
CA PHE A 93 7.39 -21.29 18.55
C PHE A 93 8.68 -20.76 19.15
N ASP A 94 9.54 -21.66 19.60
CA ASP A 94 10.87 -21.35 20.14
C ASP A 94 11.81 -22.55 19.93
N VAL A 95 13.13 -22.34 20.04
CA VAL A 95 14.12 -23.41 19.87
C VAL A 95 14.17 -24.41 21.03
N SER A 96 13.61 -24.11 22.21
CA SER A 96 13.59 -25.02 23.36
C SER A 96 12.60 -26.19 23.18
N ASN A 97 11.60 -26.01 22.32
CA ASN A 97 10.76 -27.10 21.80
C ASN A 97 11.52 -28.03 20.83
N THR A 98 12.79 -27.77 20.56
CA THR A 98 13.66 -28.56 19.69
C THR A 98 14.94 -28.98 20.41
N ALA A 99 15.48 -30.15 20.08
CA ALA A 99 16.69 -30.64 20.74
C ALA A 99 17.92 -29.88 20.23
N GLY A 100 18.51 -29.03 21.08
CA GLY A 100 19.82 -28.43 20.85
C GLY A 100 19.92 -26.90 20.94
N GLY A 101 18.81 -26.19 21.18
CA GLY A 101 18.85 -24.73 21.32
C GLY A 101 19.82 -24.23 22.40
N SER A 102 20.40 -23.06 22.16
CA SER A 102 21.37 -22.38 23.02
C SER A 102 20.95 -20.92 23.27
N SER A 103 21.86 -20.10 23.79
CA SER A 103 21.65 -18.67 24.00
C SER A 103 22.17 -17.86 22.83
N ASN A 104 21.37 -16.89 22.36
CA ASN A 104 21.62 -16.04 21.18
C ASN A 104 21.42 -16.72 19.82
N ASP A 105 20.72 -17.85 19.72
CA ASP A 105 20.39 -18.51 18.44
C ASP A 105 19.54 -17.62 17.49
N TRP A 106 18.87 -16.59 18.04
CA TRP A 106 18.02 -15.61 17.35
C TRP A 106 16.89 -16.24 16.51
N PHE A 107 16.18 -17.21 17.07
CA PHE A 107 14.99 -17.76 16.42
C PHE A 107 13.90 -16.70 16.22
N GLY A 108 13.30 -16.65 15.04
CA GLY A 108 12.39 -15.56 14.66
C GLY A 108 13.13 -14.28 14.27
N HIS A 109 14.41 -14.37 13.89
CA HIS A 109 15.15 -13.26 13.25
C HIS A 109 14.53 -12.88 11.90
N ALA A 110 14.15 -13.90 11.13
CA ALA A 110 13.33 -13.80 9.94
C ALA A 110 12.15 -14.77 10.08
N VAL A 111 10.99 -14.39 9.56
CA VAL A 111 9.78 -15.21 9.50
C VAL A 111 9.15 -15.06 8.13
N ALA A 112 8.54 -16.12 7.61
CA ALA A 112 7.76 -16.09 6.37
C ALA A 112 6.54 -17.01 6.51
N THR A 113 5.47 -16.74 5.76
CA THR A 113 4.22 -17.50 5.85
C THR A 113 3.52 -17.56 4.50
N ASP A 114 2.98 -18.73 4.15
CA ASP A 114 2.07 -18.91 3.03
C ASP A 114 1.00 -19.94 3.39
N GLY A 115 -0.26 -19.51 3.37
CA GLY A 115 -1.42 -20.36 3.61
C GLY A 115 -1.44 -21.03 4.99
N ASP A 116 -1.02 -22.30 5.04
CA ASP A 116 -0.95 -23.12 6.26
C ASP A 116 0.47 -23.37 6.78
N TRP A 117 1.49 -22.73 6.18
CA TRP A 117 2.90 -22.83 6.56
C TRP A 117 3.45 -21.58 7.22
N VAL A 118 4.35 -21.78 8.17
CA VAL A 118 5.21 -20.74 8.75
C VAL A 118 6.65 -21.23 8.79
N ALA A 119 7.57 -20.41 8.29
CA ALA A 119 9.01 -20.58 8.48
C ALA A 119 9.55 -19.59 9.51
N SER A 120 10.55 -20.02 10.28
CA SER A 120 11.30 -19.19 11.22
C SER A 120 12.79 -19.47 11.11
N GLY A 121 13.56 -18.42 10.86
CA GLY A 121 15.03 -18.46 10.82
C GLY A 121 15.66 -18.30 12.20
N ALA A 122 16.74 -19.02 12.43
CA ALA A 122 17.61 -18.93 13.60
C ALA A 122 19.08 -18.90 13.11
N PRO A 123 19.57 -17.76 12.59
CA PRO A 123 20.84 -17.68 11.87
C PRO A 123 22.07 -17.90 12.76
N LEU A 124 21.94 -17.77 14.08
CA LEU A 124 23.03 -18.00 15.03
C LEU A 124 22.87 -19.34 15.77
N PHE A 125 22.03 -20.25 15.25
CA PHE A 125 21.90 -21.58 15.81
C PHE A 125 23.17 -22.42 15.52
N ASP A 126 23.80 -22.96 16.55
CA ASP A 126 24.95 -23.86 16.45
C ASP A 126 24.53 -25.31 16.12
N THR A 127 24.87 -25.85 14.93
CA THR A 127 24.64 -27.27 14.61
C THR A 127 25.91 -28.13 14.74
N THR A 128 26.78 -28.12 13.73
CA THR A 128 28.08 -28.82 13.73
C THR A 128 29.22 -27.80 13.84
N PHE A 129 28.99 -26.61 13.31
CA PHE A 129 29.84 -25.44 13.40
C PHE A 129 29.14 -24.37 14.24
N ILE A 130 29.87 -23.29 14.53
CA ILE A 130 29.34 -22.13 15.27
C ILE A 130 28.64 -21.20 14.27
N ASP A 131 27.48 -20.68 14.64
CA ASP A 131 26.64 -19.79 13.82
C ASP A 131 26.42 -20.32 12.36
N ASP A 132 26.29 -21.64 12.17
CA ASP A 132 25.97 -22.21 10.86
C ASP A 132 24.47 -22.09 10.51
N GLY A 133 23.61 -22.01 11.52
CA GLY A 133 22.23 -21.55 11.39
C GLY A 133 21.21 -22.64 11.03
N ALA A 134 19.93 -22.30 11.17
CA ALA A 134 18.82 -23.20 10.89
C ALA A 134 17.54 -22.46 10.48
N VAL A 135 16.67 -23.16 9.75
CA VAL A 135 15.28 -22.76 9.52
C VAL A 135 14.33 -23.85 10.05
N TYR A 136 13.24 -23.44 10.69
CA TYR A 136 12.24 -24.33 11.26
C TYR A 136 10.90 -24.10 10.57
N LEU A 137 10.26 -25.19 10.14
CA LEU A 137 9.04 -25.17 9.34
C LEU A 137 7.88 -25.77 10.13
N TYR A 138 6.88 -24.94 10.38
CA TYR A 138 5.66 -25.26 11.11
C TYR A 138 4.48 -25.27 10.15
N ARG A 139 3.50 -26.14 10.42
CA ARG A 139 2.29 -26.24 9.62
C ARG A 139 1.05 -26.36 10.50
N ASP A 140 -0.02 -25.65 10.16
CA ASP A 140 -1.35 -25.94 10.71
C ASP A 140 -1.97 -27.13 9.97
N THR A 141 -2.38 -28.14 10.73
CA THR A 141 -3.05 -29.33 10.20
C THR A 141 -4.57 -29.30 10.35
N GLY A 142 -5.13 -28.17 10.82
CA GLY A 142 -6.50 -28.05 11.29
C GLY A 142 -6.74 -28.71 12.66
N THR A 143 -5.69 -29.29 13.25
CA THR A 143 -5.67 -29.75 14.66
C THR A 143 -4.72 -28.93 15.54
N GLY A 144 -4.14 -27.88 14.98
CA GLY A 144 -3.11 -27.05 15.59
C GLY A 144 -1.80 -27.07 14.81
N TRP A 145 -0.95 -26.12 15.16
CA TRP A 145 0.39 -25.92 14.61
C TRP A 145 1.39 -26.97 15.12
N GLY A 146 2.19 -27.54 14.22
CA GLY A 146 3.25 -28.48 14.57
C GLY A 146 4.52 -28.27 13.76
N LEU A 147 5.68 -28.45 14.41
CA LEU A 147 6.97 -28.50 13.72
C LEU A 147 6.99 -29.70 12.78
N THR A 148 7.10 -29.44 11.48
CA THR A 148 7.18 -30.46 10.44
C THR A 148 8.63 -30.79 10.12
N GLN A 149 9.50 -29.78 10.05
CA GLN A 149 10.89 -29.97 9.61
C GLN A 149 11.85 -28.92 10.20
N LYS A 150 13.09 -29.33 10.45
CA LYS A 150 14.24 -28.44 10.63
C LYS A 150 15.14 -28.55 9.39
N LEU A 151 15.58 -27.42 8.86
CA LEU A 151 16.52 -27.29 7.76
C LEU A 151 17.82 -26.65 8.23
N THR A 152 18.90 -27.06 7.58
CA THR A 152 20.28 -26.54 7.71
C THR A 152 20.90 -26.55 6.32
N ALA A 153 21.94 -25.76 6.09
CA ALA A 153 22.69 -25.80 4.82
C ALA A 153 23.22 -27.24 4.56
N PRO A 154 23.03 -27.83 3.36
CA PRO A 154 23.50 -29.18 3.04
C PRO A 154 25.03 -29.34 3.08
N ASP A 155 25.73 -28.24 2.85
CA ASP A 155 27.18 -28.08 2.76
C ASP A 155 27.76 -27.17 3.87
N ALA A 156 27.04 -27.03 4.99
CA ALA A 156 27.40 -26.20 6.14
C ALA A 156 28.90 -26.24 6.51
N GLY A 157 29.48 -25.06 6.72
CA GLY A 157 30.89 -24.80 6.97
C GLY A 157 31.11 -23.51 7.76
N GLY A 158 30.40 -23.38 8.89
CA GLY A 158 30.12 -22.10 9.55
C GLY A 158 31.29 -21.16 9.87
N PRO A 159 31.00 -19.86 10.05
CA PRO A 159 29.66 -19.29 10.30
C PRO A 159 28.93 -18.85 9.02
N ASP A 160 27.99 -19.66 8.54
CA ASP A 160 27.25 -19.42 7.28
C ASP A 160 26.02 -18.54 7.50
N GLN A 161 25.49 -18.56 8.73
CA GLN A 161 24.30 -17.84 9.15
C GLN A 161 23.04 -18.21 8.35
N PHE A 162 22.83 -19.51 8.08
CA PHE A 162 21.67 -20.02 7.35
C PHE A 162 20.35 -19.70 8.08
N GLY A 163 19.40 -19.13 7.36
CA GLY A 163 18.15 -18.62 7.96
C GLY A 163 18.24 -17.16 8.38
N PHE A 164 19.20 -16.39 7.83
CA PHE A 164 19.28 -14.94 8.07
C PHE A 164 18.07 -14.22 7.46
N ALA A 165 17.75 -14.57 6.21
CA ALA A 165 16.51 -14.24 5.52
C ALA A 165 15.81 -15.55 5.11
N VAL A 166 14.49 -15.56 5.07
CA VAL A 166 13.67 -16.71 4.71
C VAL A 166 12.44 -16.20 4.00
N GLU A 167 12.09 -16.76 2.84
CA GLU A 167 10.85 -16.45 2.12
C GLU A 167 10.17 -17.70 1.57
N MET A 168 8.86 -17.64 1.34
CA MET A 168 8.11 -18.75 0.73
C MET A 168 6.95 -18.31 -0.16
N ASN A 169 6.75 -19.05 -1.25
CA ASN A 169 5.61 -18.88 -2.15
C ASN A 169 5.19 -20.25 -2.72
N GLY A 170 3.96 -20.67 -2.44
CA GLY A 170 3.39 -21.94 -2.85
C GLY A 170 4.18 -23.15 -2.35
N SER A 171 4.88 -23.79 -3.29
CA SER A 171 5.68 -25.00 -3.02
C SER A 171 7.17 -24.74 -2.88
N ARG A 172 7.59 -23.48 -2.74
CA ARG A 172 8.99 -23.07 -2.65
C ARG A 172 9.29 -22.30 -1.37
N LEU A 173 10.46 -22.60 -0.82
CA LEU A 173 11.08 -21.95 0.32
C LEU A 173 12.49 -21.54 -0.09
N VAL A 174 12.84 -20.29 0.16
CA VAL A 174 14.14 -19.71 -0.16
C VAL A 174 14.79 -19.23 1.13
N VAL A 175 16.07 -19.53 1.33
CA VAL A 175 16.79 -19.26 2.58
C VAL A 175 18.13 -18.59 2.29
N GLY A 176 18.35 -17.44 2.91
CA GLY A 176 19.60 -16.71 2.87
C GLY A 176 20.59 -17.19 3.94
N ALA A 177 21.86 -17.30 3.57
CA ALA A 177 22.99 -17.61 4.44
C ALA A 177 24.12 -16.61 4.16
N ILE A 178 24.13 -15.47 4.85
CA ILE A 178 24.94 -14.31 4.48
C ILE A 178 26.46 -14.46 4.73
N GLY A 179 26.87 -15.42 5.55
CA GLY A 179 28.28 -15.72 5.85
C GLY A 179 28.89 -16.79 4.94
N ASP A 180 28.03 -17.57 4.28
CA ASP A 180 28.37 -18.75 3.49
C ASP A 180 29.43 -18.45 2.40
N ASP A 181 30.44 -19.33 2.28
CA ASP A 181 31.61 -19.19 1.41
C ASP A 181 32.34 -17.82 1.52
N GLY A 182 32.10 -17.06 2.60
CA GLY A 182 32.64 -15.71 2.83
C GLY A 182 32.05 -14.62 1.93
N LYS A 183 30.93 -14.88 1.25
CA LYS A 183 30.23 -13.92 0.37
C LYS A 183 28.72 -13.86 0.60
N GLY A 184 28.14 -14.97 1.05
CA GLY A 184 26.73 -15.23 1.12
C GLY A 184 26.26 -16.18 0.01
N SER A 185 25.24 -16.98 0.34
CA SER A 185 24.58 -17.93 -0.57
C SER A 185 23.07 -17.97 -0.31
N VAL A 186 22.33 -18.44 -1.30
CA VAL A 186 20.88 -18.69 -1.19
C VAL A 186 20.59 -20.16 -1.43
N TYR A 187 19.70 -20.75 -0.63
CA TYR A 187 19.33 -22.15 -0.65
C TYR A 187 17.83 -22.27 -0.95
N ILE A 188 17.47 -23.05 -1.95
CA ILE A 188 16.09 -23.24 -2.41
C ILE A 188 15.65 -24.66 -2.08
N TYR A 189 14.43 -24.79 -1.55
CA TYR A 189 13.79 -26.05 -1.20
C TYR A 189 12.40 -26.12 -1.83
N GLY A 190 12.11 -27.24 -2.50
CA GLY A 190 10.80 -27.55 -3.06
C GLY A 190 10.00 -28.50 -2.14
N PHE A 191 8.70 -28.26 -1.98
CA PHE A 191 7.82 -29.15 -1.21
C PHE A 191 7.30 -30.31 -2.06
N ASP A 192 7.67 -31.55 -1.71
CA ASP A 192 7.31 -32.76 -2.49
C ASP A 192 5.91 -33.32 -2.17
N GLY A 193 5.11 -32.60 -1.38
CA GLY A 193 3.83 -33.06 -0.83
C GLY A 193 3.94 -33.68 0.56
N VAL A 194 5.15 -33.96 1.05
CA VAL A 194 5.43 -34.55 2.38
C VAL A 194 6.48 -33.75 3.16
N SER A 195 7.54 -33.31 2.49
CA SER A 195 8.72 -32.68 3.08
C SER A 195 9.32 -31.62 2.15
N TRP A 196 10.11 -30.73 2.73
CA TRP A 196 10.85 -29.70 2.01
C TRP A 196 12.22 -30.25 1.60
N VAL A 197 12.46 -30.40 0.30
CA VAL A 197 13.63 -31.08 -0.26
C VAL A 197 14.54 -30.05 -0.92
N PHE A 198 15.84 -30.13 -0.63
CA PHE A 198 16.83 -29.23 -1.23
C PHE A 198 16.84 -29.36 -2.76
N GLU A 199 16.69 -28.21 -3.44
CA GLU A 199 16.57 -28.09 -4.89
C GLU A 199 17.84 -27.48 -5.50
N ALA A 200 18.28 -26.33 -4.99
CA ALA A 200 19.41 -25.58 -5.55
C ALA A 200 20.14 -24.72 -4.48
N LYS A 201 21.45 -24.51 -4.69
CA LYS A 201 22.24 -23.44 -4.04
C LYS A 201 22.57 -22.40 -5.11
N LEU A 202 22.20 -21.15 -4.88
CA LEU A 202 22.56 -20.00 -5.72
C LEU A 202 23.70 -19.23 -5.07
N GLN A 203 24.71 -18.92 -5.87
CA GLN A 203 25.82 -18.04 -5.49
C GLN A 203 26.44 -17.47 -6.76
N GLU A 204 26.66 -16.16 -6.78
CA GLU A 204 27.17 -15.47 -7.96
C GLU A 204 28.68 -15.30 -7.94
N ALA A 205 29.36 -15.76 -8.99
CA ALA A 205 30.82 -15.70 -9.06
C ALA A 205 31.35 -14.26 -9.01
N ALA A 206 30.56 -13.30 -9.47
CA ALA A 206 30.84 -11.86 -9.48
C ALA A 206 30.67 -11.15 -8.11
N THR A 207 30.10 -11.82 -7.10
CA THR A 207 29.97 -11.23 -5.75
C THR A 207 31.32 -11.00 -5.10
N SER A 208 31.43 -9.93 -4.31
CA SER A 208 32.61 -9.58 -3.52
C SER A 208 32.64 -10.32 -2.18
N ALA A 209 33.83 -10.42 -1.59
CA ALA A 209 33.97 -10.97 -0.23
C ALA A 209 33.20 -10.08 0.77
N GLY A 210 32.33 -10.69 1.58
CA GLY A 210 31.47 -10.00 2.52
C GLY A 210 30.25 -9.29 1.92
N ALA A 211 29.89 -9.53 0.64
CA ALA A 211 28.76 -8.87 -0.02
C ALA A 211 27.38 -9.12 0.64
N ARG A 212 27.27 -10.17 1.46
CA ARG A 212 26.03 -10.67 2.07
C ARG A 212 24.98 -11.03 1.02
N TYR A 213 25.39 -11.76 0.00
CA TYR A 213 24.45 -12.29 -0.99
C TYR A 213 23.41 -13.20 -0.31
N GLY A 214 22.12 -12.93 -0.50
CA GLY A 214 21.04 -13.54 0.28
C GLY A 214 20.72 -12.81 1.58
N ASN A 215 21.01 -11.50 1.68
CA ASN A 215 20.62 -10.69 2.84
C ASN A 215 19.12 -10.38 2.87
N SER A 216 18.53 -10.22 1.69
CA SER A 216 17.11 -10.02 1.44
C SER A 216 16.68 -10.90 0.27
N LEU A 217 15.41 -11.30 0.26
CA LEU A 217 14.82 -12.24 -0.68
C LEU A 217 13.39 -11.78 -0.98
N ALA A 218 12.89 -12.09 -2.17
CA ALA A 218 11.47 -12.05 -2.50
C ALA A 218 11.19 -13.07 -3.60
N ILE A 219 10.10 -13.85 -3.51
CA ILE A 219 9.78 -14.91 -4.46
C ILE A 219 8.29 -14.92 -4.80
N GLU A 220 7.99 -14.94 -6.09
CA GLU A 220 6.63 -15.16 -6.59
C GLU A 220 6.69 -16.11 -7.78
N GLY A 221 5.99 -17.25 -7.67
CA GLY A 221 5.98 -18.26 -8.72
C GLY A 221 7.38 -18.72 -9.11
N ASP A 222 7.78 -18.46 -10.35
CA ASP A 222 9.07 -18.82 -10.94
C ASP A 222 10.13 -17.69 -10.90
N THR A 223 9.84 -16.54 -10.30
CA THR A 223 10.75 -15.38 -10.20
C THR A 223 11.26 -15.20 -8.77
N LEU A 224 12.57 -14.97 -8.60
CA LEU A 224 13.24 -14.76 -7.32
C LEU A 224 14.18 -13.55 -7.37
N LEU A 225 14.04 -12.64 -6.41
CA LEU A 225 14.98 -11.54 -6.14
C LEU A 225 15.95 -11.92 -5.01
N VAL A 226 17.23 -11.58 -5.17
CA VAL A 226 18.27 -11.79 -4.15
C VAL A 226 19.13 -10.54 -3.96
N GLY A 227 19.05 -9.92 -2.78
CA GLY A 227 19.87 -8.76 -2.42
C GLY A 227 21.27 -9.12 -1.90
N ALA A 228 22.25 -8.30 -2.25
CA ALA A 228 23.58 -8.26 -1.64
C ALA A 228 24.00 -6.80 -1.37
N PRO A 229 23.52 -6.17 -0.28
CA PRO A 229 23.70 -4.73 -0.04
C PRO A 229 25.15 -4.28 0.16
N VAL A 230 26.05 -5.19 0.54
CA VAL A 230 27.47 -4.88 0.78
C VAL A 230 28.32 -5.24 -0.45
N GLN A 231 27.69 -5.46 -1.61
CA GLN A 231 28.39 -5.63 -2.88
C GLN A 231 29.16 -4.35 -3.26
N SER A 232 30.31 -4.53 -3.89
CA SER A 232 31.16 -3.41 -4.31
C SER A 232 30.51 -2.58 -5.43
N GLY A 233 30.20 -1.31 -5.13
CA GLY A 233 29.36 -0.44 -5.97
C GLY A 233 27.93 -0.46 -5.44
N GLY A 234 27.69 0.28 -4.34
CA GLY A 234 26.39 0.53 -3.72
C GLY A 234 25.62 -0.64 -3.09
N GLY A 235 25.80 -1.86 -3.60
CA GLY A 235 24.88 -2.98 -3.40
C GLY A 235 24.22 -3.37 -4.73
N LEU A 236 23.82 -4.64 -4.87
CA LEU A 236 23.16 -5.15 -6.08
C LEU A 236 22.02 -6.10 -5.71
N VAL A 237 21.04 -6.23 -6.61
CA VAL A 237 19.99 -7.27 -6.56
C VAL A 237 20.10 -8.15 -7.80
N TRP A 238 20.04 -9.47 -7.61
CA TRP A 238 19.98 -10.44 -8.71
C TRP A 238 18.55 -10.93 -8.91
N VAL A 239 18.15 -11.07 -10.16
CA VAL A 239 16.88 -11.69 -10.56
C VAL A 239 17.16 -13.07 -11.15
N TYR A 240 16.44 -14.06 -10.65
CA TYR A 240 16.46 -15.42 -11.15
C TYR A 240 15.09 -15.85 -11.63
N ASP A 241 15.05 -16.47 -12.81
CA ASP A 241 13.86 -17.13 -13.34
C ASP A 241 14.07 -18.65 -13.37
N PHE A 242 13.06 -19.42 -12.95
CA PHE A 242 13.07 -20.87 -13.02
C PHE A 242 12.50 -21.37 -14.36
N ASP A 243 13.29 -22.17 -15.09
CA ASP A 243 12.92 -22.65 -16.44
C ASP A 243 12.14 -23.99 -16.46
N GLY A 244 11.73 -24.49 -15.30
CA GLY A 244 11.16 -25.83 -15.13
C GLY A 244 12.18 -26.88 -14.66
N ALA A 245 13.48 -26.58 -14.67
CA ALA A 245 14.55 -27.49 -14.27
C ALA A 245 15.70 -26.82 -13.51
N SER A 246 15.91 -25.51 -13.65
CA SER A 246 16.99 -24.77 -13.00
C SER A 246 16.64 -23.29 -12.85
N TRP A 247 17.20 -22.68 -11.81
CA TRP A 247 17.18 -21.24 -11.59
C TRP A 247 18.31 -20.59 -12.38
N ASN A 248 17.95 -19.66 -13.27
CA ASN A 248 18.89 -18.96 -14.13
C ASN A 248 18.89 -17.48 -13.75
N ASN A 249 20.07 -16.91 -13.49
CA ASN A 249 20.22 -15.46 -13.38
C ASN A 249 19.89 -14.82 -14.73
N THR A 250 18.84 -13.98 -14.76
CA THR A 250 18.35 -13.32 -15.97
C THR A 250 18.56 -11.81 -15.96
N ALA A 251 18.67 -11.19 -14.78
CA ALA A 251 19.01 -9.78 -14.64
C ALA A 251 19.78 -9.48 -13.36
N VAL A 252 20.46 -8.34 -13.37
CA VAL A 252 21.06 -7.71 -12.18
C VAL A 252 20.57 -6.27 -12.17
N LEU A 253 20.03 -5.84 -11.02
CA LEU A 253 19.52 -4.50 -10.80
C LEU A 253 20.54 -3.69 -10.01
N ASP A 254 20.74 -2.44 -10.42
CA ASP A 254 21.58 -1.43 -9.79
C ASP A 254 20.88 -0.07 -9.78
N ALA A 255 21.07 0.71 -8.71
CA ALA A 255 20.51 2.06 -8.60
C ALA A 255 21.08 3.00 -9.67
N SER A 256 20.22 3.75 -10.36
CA SER A 256 20.63 4.72 -11.40
C SER A 256 21.56 5.84 -10.90
N ASP A 257 21.59 6.09 -9.59
CA ASP A 257 22.53 6.97 -8.90
C ASP A 257 23.26 6.28 -7.72
N ASP A 258 23.64 5.00 -7.89
CA ASP A 258 24.57 4.24 -7.01
C ASP A 258 25.71 5.11 -6.45
N ALA A 259 25.80 5.15 -5.12
CA ALA A 259 27.01 5.53 -4.40
C ALA A 259 27.45 4.41 -3.44
N SER A 260 28.77 4.32 -3.22
CA SER A 260 29.36 3.41 -2.25
C SER A 260 28.77 3.61 -0.85
N ASP A 261 28.44 2.51 -0.18
CA ASP A 261 27.88 2.44 1.16
C ASP A 261 26.39 2.83 1.29
N ASP A 262 25.64 3.00 0.18
CA ASP A 262 24.18 3.25 0.19
C ASP A 262 23.32 2.02 0.58
N GLU A 263 23.90 0.81 0.47
CA GLU A 263 23.31 -0.51 0.76
C GLU A 263 22.08 -0.87 -0.10
N PHE A 264 22.18 -0.71 -1.43
CA PHE A 264 21.15 -1.10 -2.39
C PHE A 264 20.89 -2.62 -2.39
N GLY A 265 19.62 -3.02 -2.28
CA GLY A 265 19.22 -4.41 -2.07
C GLY A 265 19.18 -4.83 -0.60
N PHE A 266 19.17 -3.89 0.35
CA PHE A 266 18.99 -4.20 1.77
C PHE A 266 17.61 -4.82 2.06
N SER A 267 16.58 -4.36 1.37
CA SER A 267 15.24 -4.96 1.34
C SER A 267 14.76 -4.96 -0.11
N VAL A 268 14.12 -6.05 -0.51
CA VAL A 268 13.54 -6.25 -1.86
C VAL A 268 12.14 -6.81 -1.71
N ASP A 269 11.28 -6.55 -2.69
CA ASP A 269 9.98 -7.22 -2.78
C ASP A 269 9.49 -7.32 -4.24
N LEU A 270 8.50 -8.18 -4.52
CA LEU A 270 8.03 -8.55 -5.86
C LEU A 270 6.49 -8.72 -5.91
N GLU A 271 5.84 -8.05 -6.86
CA GLU A 271 4.43 -8.25 -7.22
C GLU A 271 4.28 -8.29 -8.75
N GLY A 272 4.07 -9.49 -9.29
CA GLY A 272 3.97 -9.79 -10.72
C GLY A 272 5.21 -9.38 -11.50
N THR A 273 5.10 -8.29 -12.26
CA THR A 273 6.18 -7.72 -13.09
C THR A 273 6.82 -6.49 -12.46
N ARG A 274 6.52 -6.18 -11.19
CA ARG A 274 7.02 -5.01 -10.46
C ARG A 274 7.86 -5.45 -9.27
N ALA A 275 9.04 -4.86 -9.13
CA ALA A 275 9.97 -5.15 -8.05
C ALA A 275 10.36 -3.88 -7.30
N LEU A 276 10.58 -4.00 -5.99
CA LEU A 276 11.23 -2.98 -5.16
C LEU A 276 12.64 -3.42 -4.81
N ALA A 277 13.56 -2.46 -4.78
CA ALA A 277 14.88 -2.62 -4.19
C ALA A 277 15.25 -1.37 -3.39
N SER A 278 15.62 -1.56 -2.13
CA SER A 278 15.83 -0.47 -1.18
C SER A 278 17.31 -0.19 -0.92
N ALA A 279 17.67 1.09 -0.76
CA ALA A 279 19.00 1.58 -0.42
C ALA A 279 18.90 2.49 0.81
N HIS A 280 18.87 1.88 2.00
CA HIS A 280 18.43 2.59 3.22
C HIS A 280 19.45 3.59 3.78
N LEU A 281 20.73 3.49 3.39
CA LEU A 281 21.77 4.46 3.79
C LEU A 281 21.92 5.61 2.81
N GLN A 282 21.13 5.64 1.73
CA GLN A 282 21.34 6.61 0.68
C GLN A 282 21.15 8.07 1.14
N ASP A 283 22.09 8.90 0.71
CA ASP A 283 22.11 10.34 0.96
C ASP A 283 21.09 11.09 0.08
N GLY A 284 20.27 11.92 0.72
CA GLY A 284 19.31 12.79 0.03
C GLY A 284 19.98 13.90 -0.78
N ALA A 285 19.23 14.44 -1.74
CA ALA A 285 19.69 15.35 -2.80
C ALA A 285 20.87 16.27 -2.42
N GLY A 286 22.02 16.04 -3.04
CA GLY A 286 23.24 16.83 -2.83
C GLY A 286 23.97 16.56 -1.51
N GLY A 287 23.82 15.37 -0.90
CA GLY A 287 24.51 14.98 0.34
C GLY A 287 24.08 15.80 1.56
N SER A 288 22.92 16.45 1.50
CA SER A 288 22.45 17.39 2.53
C SER A 288 21.58 16.72 3.61
N LEU A 289 21.11 15.50 3.36
CA LEU A 289 20.35 14.67 4.28
C LEU A 289 21.01 13.29 4.32
N PRO A 290 22.05 13.09 5.16
CA PRO A 290 22.77 11.83 5.16
C PRO A 290 21.88 10.69 5.66
N ASN A 291 21.98 9.52 5.02
CA ASN A 291 21.18 8.34 5.32
C ASN A 291 19.66 8.61 5.39
N SER A 292 19.13 9.45 4.49
CA SER A 292 17.67 9.61 4.37
C SER A 292 17.02 8.32 3.87
N GLY A 293 17.72 7.58 3.01
CA GLY A 293 17.27 6.34 2.38
C GLY A 293 16.41 6.55 1.13
N ALA A 294 16.34 5.53 0.28
CA ALA A 294 15.54 5.50 -0.94
C ALA A 294 15.03 4.09 -1.26
N VAL A 295 14.00 4.01 -2.09
CA VAL A 295 13.50 2.75 -2.68
C VAL A 295 13.35 2.94 -4.18
N TYR A 296 13.77 1.96 -4.96
CA TYR A 296 13.73 1.96 -6.41
C TYR A 296 12.68 0.98 -6.89
N VAL A 297 11.81 1.44 -7.78
CA VAL A 297 10.79 0.65 -8.45
C VAL A 297 11.34 0.20 -9.79
N TYR A 298 11.28 -1.10 -10.06
CA TYR A 298 11.61 -1.68 -11.35
C TYR A 298 10.38 -2.34 -11.95
N ASP A 299 10.16 -2.14 -13.25
CA ASP A 299 9.11 -2.81 -14.02
C ASP A 299 9.72 -3.65 -15.13
N PHE A 300 9.23 -4.88 -15.26
CA PHE A 300 9.62 -5.81 -16.33
C PHE A 300 8.75 -5.61 -17.57
N ASP A 301 9.36 -5.20 -18.69
CA ASP A 301 8.68 -4.90 -19.95
C ASP A 301 8.42 -6.14 -20.85
N GLY A 302 8.66 -7.35 -20.32
CA GLY A 302 8.65 -8.60 -21.07
C GLY A 302 10.02 -8.99 -21.68
N VAL A 303 11.03 -8.12 -21.60
CA VAL A 303 12.39 -8.32 -22.10
C VAL A 303 13.45 -7.95 -21.06
N SER A 304 13.23 -6.87 -20.31
CA SER A 304 14.17 -6.27 -19.37
C SER A 304 13.46 -5.66 -18.17
N TRP A 305 14.13 -5.70 -17.02
CA TRP A 305 13.79 -4.91 -15.84
C TRP A 305 14.33 -3.48 -16.02
N ASN A 306 13.46 -2.48 -15.88
CA ASN A 306 13.82 -1.08 -16.02
C ASN A 306 13.50 -0.33 -14.72
N GLU A 307 14.43 0.47 -14.19
CA GLU A 307 14.12 1.41 -13.11
C GLU A 307 13.12 2.45 -13.62
N THR A 308 11.91 2.46 -13.09
CA THR A 308 10.83 3.38 -13.51
C THR A 308 10.67 4.56 -12.56
N THR A 309 11.03 4.41 -11.28
CA THR A 309 10.95 5.49 -10.29
C THR A 309 11.86 5.25 -9.09
N LYS A 310 12.44 6.35 -8.59
CA LYS A 310 13.08 6.42 -7.27
C LYS A 310 12.14 7.12 -6.28
N LEU A 311 11.71 6.39 -5.25
CA LEU A 311 10.92 6.87 -4.12
C LEU A 311 11.84 7.38 -2.99
N SER A 312 11.40 8.41 -2.29
CA SER A 312 12.06 8.92 -1.08
C SER A 312 11.02 9.46 -0.08
N ALA A 313 11.42 9.66 1.18
CA ALA A 313 10.53 10.24 2.21
C ALA A 313 10.16 11.73 1.99
N ASP A 314 10.70 12.38 0.94
CA ASP A 314 10.41 13.75 0.53
C ASP A 314 10.56 14.78 1.68
N ALA A 315 9.67 15.78 1.80
CA ALA A 315 9.81 16.91 2.71
C ALA A 315 9.80 16.57 4.21
N ASP A 316 9.46 15.33 4.57
CA ASP A 316 9.48 14.81 5.95
C ASP A 316 10.79 14.05 6.27
N ALA A 317 11.70 13.90 5.29
CA ALA A 317 12.98 13.25 5.44
C ALA A 317 13.89 13.99 6.44
N SER A 318 13.88 13.56 7.70
CA SER A 318 15.01 13.82 8.60
C SER A 318 16.26 13.10 8.08
N SER A 319 17.43 13.70 8.28
CA SER A 319 18.70 12.96 8.20
C SER A 319 18.59 11.69 9.05
N GLN A 320 19.08 10.56 8.55
CA GLN A 320 19.04 9.27 9.23
C GLN A 320 17.62 8.70 9.41
N ALA A 321 16.66 9.02 8.54
CA ALA A 321 15.33 8.39 8.59
C ALA A 321 15.36 6.87 8.28
N ASN A 322 16.37 6.39 7.54
CA ASN A 322 16.49 5.02 7.05
C ASN A 322 15.23 4.57 6.29
N PHE A 323 14.76 5.41 5.36
CA PHE A 323 13.66 5.07 4.45
C PHE A 323 14.09 3.92 3.53
N GLY A 324 13.27 2.88 3.41
CA GLY A 324 13.67 1.65 2.71
C GLY A 324 14.40 0.65 3.60
N TYR A 325 14.35 0.80 4.93
CA TYR A 325 14.85 -0.26 5.82
C TYR A 325 14.02 -1.56 5.67
N SER A 326 12.73 -1.42 5.38
CA SER A 326 11.87 -2.50 4.90
C SER A 326 10.96 -1.95 3.79
N SER A 327 10.56 -2.82 2.86
CA SER A 327 9.66 -2.49 1.76
C SER A 327 8.76 -3.68 1.41
N ALA A 328 7.50 -3.44 1.08
CA ALA A 328 6.57 -4.42 0.54
C ALA A 328 5.71 -3.82 -0.59
N LEU A 329 5.16 -4.66 -1.47
CA LEU A 329 4.21 -4.34 -2.53
C LEU A 329 2.83 -4.91 -2.17
N ILE A 330 1.79 -4.17 -2.49
CA ILE A 330 0.41 -4.62 -2.34
C ILE A 330 -0.53 -3.83 -3.24
N ASN A 331 -1.26 -4.53 -4.11
CA ASN A 331 -2.22 -3.93 -5.03
C ASN A 331 -1.61 -2.80 -5.88
N GLY A 332 -0.38 -2.99 -6.38
CA GLY A 332 0.38 -2.01 -7.17
C GLY A 332 0.94 -0.82 -6.39
N ALA A 333 0.82 -0.80 -5.05
CA ALA A 333 1.38 0.23 -4.19
C ALA A 333 2.62 -0.26 -3.43
N ALA A 334 3.57 0.63 -3.21
CA ALA A 334 4.78 0.39 -2.43
C ALA A 334 4.60 0.90 -1.00
N VAL A 335 4.77 0.01 -0.02
CA VAL A 335 4.78 0.33 1.41
C VAL A 335 6.23 0.34 1.89
N VAL A 336 6.71 1.48 2.37
CA VAL A 336 8.12 1.68 2.71
C VAL A 336 8.31 2.06 4.18
N GLY A 337 9.02 1.22 4.92
CA GLY A 337 9.39 1.44 6.32
C GLY A 337 10.53 2.45 6.49
N ALA A 338 10.42 3.29 7.52
CA ALA A 338 11.42 4.29 7.92
C ALA A 338 11.46 4.38 9.46
N PHE A 339 12.06 3.37 10.10
CA PHE A 339 12.01 3.19 11.56
C PHE A 339 12.63 4.31 12.40
N GLN A 340 13.46 5.17 11.80
CA GLN A 340 14.06 6.34 12.46
C GLN A 340 13.39 7.67 12.06
N ALA A 341 12.33 7.63 11.24
CA ALA A 341 11.53 8.80 10.94
C ALA A 341 10.94 9.42 12.22
N ASN A 342 10.90 10.75 12.25
CA ASN A 342 10.37 11.52 13.36
C ASN A 342 8.96 12.02 12.97
N SER A 343 8.04 11.07 12.83
CA SER A 343 6.66 11.29 12.37
C SER A 343 5.79 12.03 13.39
N SER A 344 6.24 12.08 14.65
CA SER A 344 5.65 12.88 15.74
C SER A 344 6.68 13.87 16.32
N ALA A 345 6.28 14.60 17.37
CA ALA A 345 7.19 15.49 18.10
C ALA A 345 8.30 14.75 18.89
N ASP A 346 8.18 13.43 19.04
CA ASP A 346 9.13 12.58 19.77
C ASP A 346 10.06 11.81 18.81
N SER A 347 11.33 11.66 19.22
CA SER A 347 12.39 11.11 18.36
C SER A 347 12.28 9.59 18.16
N PHE A 348 12.48 9.12 16.93
CA PHE A 348 12.48 7.70 16.55
C PHE A 348 11.14 6.97 16.84
N THR A 349 10.02 7.67 16.66
CA THR A 349 8.69 7.05 16.58
C THR A 349 8.62 6.04 15.43
N GLY A 350 9.21 6.40 14.29
CA GLY A 350 9.15 5.62 13.06
C GLY A 350 7.89 5.93 12.24
N ALA A 351 7.91 5.49 10.98
CA ALA A 351 6.79 5.58 10.06
C ALA A 351 6.88 4.46 9.02
N ALA A 352 5.76 4.18 8.36
CA ALA A 352 5.78 3.58 7.03
C ALA A 352 5.03 4.51 6.06
N TYR A 353 5.37 4.47 4.79
CA TYR A 353 4.82 5.37 3.77
C TYR A 353 4.24 4.54 2.63
N VAL A 354 2.98 4.79 2.27
CA VAL A 354 2.36 4.14 1.11
C VAL A 354 2.48 5.07 -0.08
N PHE A 355 3.08 4.59 -1.16
CA PHE A 355 3.14 5.25 -2.45
C PHE A 355 2.31 4.47 -3.46
N ARG A 356 1.60 5.19 -4.32
CA ARG A 356 0.81 4.61 -5.41
C ARG A 356 1.12 5.34 -6.71
N GLU A 357 1.18 4.59 -7.79
CA GLU A 357 1.24 5.15 -9.13
C GLU A 357 -0.16 5.53 -9.62
N THR A 358 -0.32 6.78 -10.04
CA THR A 358 -1.55 7.27 -10.69
C THR A 358 -1.16 7.91 -12.02
N ALA A 359 -1.70 7.39 -13.13
CA ALA A 359 -1.42 7.88 -14.49
C ALA A 359 0.08 8.07 -14.80
N GLY A 360 0.90 7.05 -14.49
CA GLY A 360 2.35 7.05 -14.77
C GLY A 360 3.17 7.95 -13.84
N THR A 361 2.61 8.39 -12.70
CA THR A 361 3.32 9.19 -11.70
C THR A 361 3.11 8.61 -10.31
N TRP A 362 4.20 8.26 -9.64
CA TRP A 362 4.19 7.86 -8.24
C TRP A 362 3.98 9.06 -7.32
N GLY A 363 3.05 8.91 -6.38
CA GLY A 363 2.82 9.88 -5.30
C GLY A 363 2.62 9.17 -3.97
N ARG A 364 2.97 9.86 -2.87
CA ARG A 364 2.66 9.36 -1.52
C ARG A 364 1.15 9.43 -1.28
N GLU A 365 0.52 8.26 -1.20
CA GLU A 365 -0.90 8.08 -0.87
C GLU A 365 -1.13 8.35 0.62
N SER A 366 -0.33 7.73 1.49
CA SER A 366 -0.50 7.87 2.94
C SER A 366 0.80 7.79 3.74
N THR A 367 0.72 8.12 5.02
CA THR A 367 1.78 7.90 6.01
C THR A 367 1.17 7.14 7.18
N LEU A 368 1.64 5.92 7.39
CA LEU A 368 1.23 5.02 8.45
C LEU A 368 2.06 5.33 9.71
N THR A 369 1.37 5.48 10.83
CA THR A 369 1.96 5.69 12.16
C THR A 369 1.14 4.94 13.19
N ALA A 370 1.77 4.35 14.19
CA ALA A 370 1.08 3.75 15.33
C ALA A 370 0.13 4.75 16.01
N SER A 371 -1.11 4.32 16.29
CA SER A 371 -2.13 5.12 16.96
C SER A 371 -1.75 5.58 18.38
N ASP A 372 -0.80 4.89 19.02
CA ASP A 372 -0.21 5.23 20.32
C ASP A 372 1.30 5.53 20.27
N ALA A 373 1.84 5.94 19.11
CA ALA A 373 3.27 6.20 18.87
C ALA A 373 3.98 7.05 19.95
N VAL A 374 5.09 6.51 20.46
CA VAL A 374 6.03 7.11 21.42
C VAL A 374 7.46 7.11 20.86
N GLY A 375 8.28 8.05 21.32
CA GLY A 375 9.68 8.14 20.91
C GLY A 375 10.50 6.89 21.22
N GLY A 376 10.94 6.20 20.17
CA GLY A 376 11.77 5.01 20.21
C GLY A 376 11.03 3.68 20.01
N ASP A 377 9.79 3.71 19.55
CA ASP A 377 9.01 2.53 19.19
C ASP A 377 9.52 1.84 17.91
N PHE A 378 10.23 2.58 17.05
CA PHE A 378 10.81 2.09 15.79
C PHE A 378 9.77 1.46 14.84
N PHE A 379 8.59 2.09 14.72
CA PHE A 379 7.55 1.66 13.79
C PHE A 379 8.04 1.70 12.33
N GLY A 380 7.79 0.65 11.55
CA GLY A 380 8.33 0.54 10.19
C GLY A 380 9.76 0.00 10.13
N LEU A 381 10.21 -0.71 11.17
CA LEU A 381 11.44 -1.50 11.11
C LEU A 381 11.26 -2.76 10.26
N ALA A 382 10.09 -3.39 10.34
CA ALA A 382 9.67 -4.44 9.45
C ALA A 382 8.29 -4.10 8.87
N VAL A 383 8.09 -4.42 7.59
CA VAL A 383 6.86 -4.26 6.84
C VAL A 383 6.72 -5.52 6.01
N ASP A 384 5.51 -6.09 5.98
CA ASP A 384 5.11 -7.12 5.04
C ASP A 384 3.64 -6.89 4.62
N ALA A 385 3.23 -7.39 3.46
CA ALA A 385 1.90 -7.15 2.91
C ALA A 385 1.40 -8.30 2.00
N ASP A 386 0.10 -8.62 2.12
CA ASP A 386 -0.60 -9.56 1.24
C ASP A 386 -2.08 -9.16 1.10
N ALA A 387 -2.95 -9.57 2.04
CA ALA A 387 -4.33 -9.10 2.13
C ALA A 387 -4.49 -7.82 2.96
N GLN A 388 -3.51 -7.55 3.84
CA GLN A 388 -3.43 -6.39 4.73
C GLN A 388 -1.95 -5.99 4.86
N ILE A 389 -1.68 -4.77 5.32
CA ILE A 389 -0.32 -4.29 5.59
C ILE A 389 0.00 -4.56 7.08
N LEU A 390 1.09 -5.27 7.34
CA LEU A 390 1.57 -5.60 8.68
C LEU A 390 2.86 -4.81 8.96
N VAL A 391 2.89 -4.00 10.02
CA VAL A 391 4.03 -3.13 10.35
C VAL A 391 4.55 -3.40 11.76
N GLY A 392 5.83 -3.75 11.86
CA GLY A 392 6.55 -3.98 13.11
C GLY A 392 7.01 -2.70 13.81
N ALA A 393 6.87 -2.67 15.13
CA ALA A 393 7.40 -1.63 16.02
C ALA A 393 8.06 -2.30 17.25
N PRO A 394 9.25 -2.90 17.10
CA PRO A 394 9.89 -3.71 18.15
C PRO A 394 10.35 -2.90 19.38
N GLY A 395 10.32 -1.57 19.31
CA GLY A 395 10.60 -0.69 20.44
C GLY A 395 9.37 -0.35 21.29
N ASP A 396 8.15 -0.67 20.84
CA ASP A 396 6.90 -0.29 21.50
C ASP A 396 6.81 -0.81 22.94
N ALA A 397 6.24 0.01 23.82
CA ALA A 397 6.13 -0.24 25.24
C ALA A 397 4.70 0.04 25.72
N PRO A 398 4.02 -0.92 26.39
CA PRO A 398 2.68 -0.68 26.90
C PRO A 398 2.72 0.45 27.94
N PRO A 399 1.76 1.40 27.94
CA PRO A 399 1.86 2.67 28.69
C PRO A 399 2.07 2.57 30.21
N SER A 400 1.85 1.40 30.81
CA SER A 400 2.00 1.11 32.24
C SER A 400 3.39 0.57 32.65
N SER A 401 4.26 0.28 31.68
CA SER A 401 5.46 -0.55 31.89
C SER A 401 6.71 0.18 32.40
N GLY A 402 6.76 1.52 32.30
CA GLY A 402 7.92 2.29 32.75
C GLY A 402 9.18 2.14 31.89
N GLN A 403 9.01 2.09 30.55
CA GLN A 403 10.05 1.98 29.50
C GLN A 403 10.54 0.57 29.15
N ALA A 404 9.92 -0.50 29.66
CA ALA A 404 10.17 -1.84 29.14
C ALA A 404 9.59 -1.95 27.71
N ARG A 405 10.47 -2.15 26.73
CA ARG A 405 10.14 -2.26 25.30
C ARG A 405 9.89 -3.71 24.95
N PHE A 406 8.64 -4.08 24.74
CA PHE A 406 8.26 -5.46 24.44
C PHE A 406 8.15 -5.69 22.93
N GLY A 407 7.75 -4.64 22.21
CA GLY A 407 7.43 -4.68 20.80
C GLY A 407 5.94 -4.95 20.53
N SER A 408 5.48 -4.45 19.38
CA SER A 408 4.14 -4.63 18.86
C SER A 408 4.18 -4.73 17.33
N ALA A 409 3.12 -5.28 16.75
CA ALA A 409 2.83 -5.16 15.32
C ALA A 409 1.47 -4.47 15.13
N TYR A 410 1.34 -3.70 14.05
CA TYR A 410 0.17 -2.91 13.71
C TYR A 410 -0.32 -3.33 12.33
N ILE A 411 -1.64 -3.32 12.15
CA ILE A 411 -2.30 -3.86 10.97
C ILE A 411 -3.13 -2.76 10.35
N PHE A 412 -2.91 -2.54 9.06
CA PHE A 412 -3.60 -1.53 8.28
C PHE A 412 -4.33 -2.22 7.13
N ASP A 413 -5.53 -1.74 6.82
CA ASP A 413 -6.18 -2.13 5.57
C ASP A 413 -5.41 -1.56 4.39
N ALA A 414 -5.22 -2.39 3.36
CA ALA A 414 -4.69 -1.94 2.07
C ALA A 414 -5.83 -1.35 1.23
N ALA A 415 -5.55 -0.24 0.55
CA ALA A 415 -6.45 0.19 -0.53
C ALA A 415 -6.41 -0.88 -1.65
N PRO A 416 -7.57 -1.20 -2.28
CA PRO A 416 -7.63 -2.07 -3.44
C PRO A 416 -6.90 -1.39 -4.61
N PRO A 417 -6.54 -2.15 -5.66
CA PRO A 417 -5.91 -1.55 -6.83
C PRO A 417 -6.88 -0.54 -7.47
N PRO A 418 -6.36 0.53 -8.11
CA PRO A 418 -7.20 1.43 -8.88
C PRO A 418 -7.95 0.65 -9.97
N PRO A 419 -9.21 1.00 -10.29
CA PRO A 419 -9.91 0.40 -11.41
C PRO A 419 -9.12 0.57 -12.72
N VAL A 420 -9.10 -0.48 -13.54
CA VAL A 420 -8.49 -0.46 -14.88
C VAL A 420 -9.43 0.23 -15.86
N ASP A 421 -8.84 0.98 -16.77
CA ASP A 421 -9.42 1.64 -17.95
C ASP A 421 -8.45 1.30 -19.10
N SER A 422 -8.78 0.25 -19.86
CA SER A 422 -7.84 -0.43 -20.77
C SER A 422 -7.66 0.28 -22.12
N ASP A 423 -8.62 1.09 -22.57
CA ASP A 423 -8.50 1.91 -23.78
C ASP A 423 -8.38 3.42 -23.53
N GLY A 424 -8.62 3.88 -22.29
CA GLY A 424 -8.35 5.23 -21.83
C GLY A 424 -9.49 6.23 -22.08
N ASP A 425 -10.72 5.74 -22.24
CA ASP A 425 -11.88 6.56 -22.61
C ASP A 425 -12.60 7.22 -21.41
N GLY A 426 -12.29 6.79 -20.19
CA GLY A 426 -12.89 7.26 -18.95
C GLY A 426 -13.97 6.34 -18.35
N LEU A 427 -14.23 5.18 -18.95
CA LEU A 427 -15.04 4.10 -18.42
C LEU A 427 -14.14 2.94 -18.00
N PHE A 428 -14.38 2.36 -16.81
CA PHE A 428 -13.54 1.27 -16.31
C PHE A 428 -13.97 -0.09 -16.88
N ASP A 429 -13.03 -0.99 -17.19
CA ASP A 429 -13.27 -2.34 -17.74
C ASP A 429 -14.37 -3.12 -17.01
N SER A 430 -14.43 -2.94 -15.69
CA SER A 430 -15.43 -3.57 -14.81
C SER A 430 -16.85 -3.04 -15.02
N THR A 431 -16.99 -1.76 -15.34
CA THR A 431 -18.25 -1.08 -15.67
C THR A 431 -18.69 -1.44 -17.09
N GLU A 432 -17.74 -1.42 -18.02
CA GLU A 432 -17.95 -1.83 -19.41
C GLU A 432 -18.46 -3.26 -19.52
N THR A 433 -17.82 -4.20 -18.80
CA THR A 433 -18.25 -5.58 -18.69
C THR A 433 -19.67 -5.71 -18.09
N GLU A 434 -20.08 -4.80 -17.20
CA GLU A 434 -21.44 -4.78 -16.63
C GLU A 434 -22.49 -4.23 -17.61
N ILE A 435 -22.17 -3.21 -18.40
CA ILE A 435 -23.10 -2.59 -19.38
C ILE A 435 -23.10 -3.30 -20.75
N GLY A 436 -22.02 -4.00 -21.09
CA GLY A 436 -21.87 -4.80 -22.31
C GLY A 436 -21.01 -4.18 -23.42
N THR A 437 -20.23 -3.13 -23.14
CA THR A 437 -19.24 -2.55 -24.06
C THR A 437 -17.96 -3.40 -24.12
N ASP A 438 -17.03 -3.11 -25.04
CA ASP A 438 -15.76 -3.84 -25.21
C ASP A 438 -14.58 -3.06 -24.60
N PRO A 439 -13.98 -3.51 -23.47
CA PRO A 439 -12.91 -2.81 -22.74
C PRO A 439 -11.59 -2.54 -23.47
N ASN A 440 -11.54 -2.71 -24.79
CA ASN A 440 -10.36 -2.47 -25.61
C ASN A 440 -10.72 -1.60 -26.83
N ASN A 441 -11.90 -0.98 -26.83
CA ASN A 441 -12.45 -0.22 -27.94
C ASN A 441 -13.31 0.95 -27.44
N PRO A 442 -12.78 2.19 -27.46
CA PRO A 442 -13.32 3.35 -26.75
C PRO A 442 -14.52 4.01 -27.45
N ASP A 443 -15.32 3.23 -28.20
CA ASP A 443 -16.44 3.62 -29.07
C ASP A 443 -17.05 2.30 -29.59
N THR A 444 -17.84 1.62 -28.75
CA THR A 444 -18.30 0.23 -28.99
C THR A 444 -19.23 0.12 -30.19
N ASP A 445 -20.07 1.12 -30.45
CA ASP A 445 -21.03 1.07 -31.56
C ASP A 445 -20.56 1.79 -32.85
N GLY A 446 -19.51 2.62 -32.77
CA GLY A 446 -18.85 3.25 -33.91
C GLY A 446 -19.50 4.56 -34.39
N ASP A 447 -20.28 5.22 -33.53
CA ASP A 447 -20.90 6.54 -33.76
C ASP A 447 -19.87 7.69 -33.77
N GLY A 448 -18.84 7.60 -32.92
CA GLY A 448 -17.79 8.60 -32.75
C GLY A 448 -17.88 9.48 -31.49
N ILE A 449 -18.80 9.19 -30.57
CA ILE A 449 -18.67 9.48 -29.14
C ILE A 449 -17.99 8.26 -28.46
N SER A 450 -17.27 8.45 -27.35
CA SER A 450 -16.71 7.32 -26.60
C SER A 450 -17.69 6.78 -25.56
N ASP A 451 -17.60 5.49 -25.23
CA ASP A 451 -18.49 4.81 -24.28
C ASP A 451 -18.51 5.53 -22.92
N GLY A 452 -17.35 6.03 -22.48
CA GLY A 452 -17.17 6.88 -21.31
C GLY A 452 -17.80 8.26 -21.43
N ASP A 453 -17.73 8.94 -22.58
CA ASP A 453 -18.44 10.22 -22.79
C ASP A 453 -19.96 9.99 -22.87
N GLU A 454 -20.40 8.85 -23.41
CA GLU A 454 -21.81 8.47 -23.48
C GLU A 454 -22.41 8.24 -22.10
N VAL A 455 -21.76 7.42 -21.27
CA VAL A 455 -22.22 7.12 -19.92
C VAL A 455 -22.14 8.34 -18.99
N ASN A 456 -21.10 9.18 -19.13
CA ASN A 456 -20.82 10.25 -18.16
C ASN A 456 -21.24 11.66 -18.58
N ILE A 457 -21.39 11.96 -19.88
CA ILE A 457 -21.60 13.32 -20.39
C ILE A 457 -22.92 13.48 -21.17
N THR A 458 -23.15 12.69 -22.21
CA THR A 458 -24.37 12.82 -23.05
C THR A 458 -25.56 12.05 -22.46
N PHE A 459 -25.29 10.99 -21.68
CA PHE A 459 -26.26 10.03 -21.14
C PHE A 459 -27.02 9.26 -22.24
N THR A 460 -26.33 8.99 -23.34
CA THR A 460 -26.77 8.11 -24.45
C THR A 460 -26.41 6.65 -24.16
N ASN A 461 -26.63 5.75 -25.11
CA ASN A 461 -26.48 4.30 -24.94
C ASN A 461 -25.35 3.77 -25.83
N PRO A 462 -24.17 3.41 -25.27
CA PRO A 462 -22.95 3.04 -26.01
C PRO A 462 -22.98 1.68 -26.74
N LEU A 463 -24.18 1.21 -27.05
CA LEU A 463 -24.46 0.00 -27.81
C LEU A 463 -25.46 0.30 -28.96
N SER A 464 -25.70 1.58 -29.25
CA SER A 464 -26.68 2.06 -30.22
C SER A 464 -26.37 3.49 -30.68
N ALA A 465 -25.67 3.60 -31.81
CA ALA A 465 -25.31 4.81 -32.56
C ALA A 465 -26.46 5.76 -32.99
N ASP A 466 -27.64 5.57 -32.43
CA ASP A 466 -28.89 6.33 -32.52
C ASP A 466 -29.69 5.85 -31.30
N THR A 467 -29.57 6.55 -30.17
CA THR A 467 -30.04 6.05 -28.85
C THR A 467 -31.57 5.97 -28.78
N ASP A 468 -32.28 6.90 -29.42
CA ASP A 468 -33.73 6.99 -29.34
C ASP A 468 -34.46 6.40 -30.58
N GLY A 469 -33.75 6.21 -31.69
CA GLY A 469 -34.23 5.57 -32.91
C GLY A 469 -34.95 6.50 -33.90
N ASP A 470 -34.70 7.82 -33.85
CA ASP A 470 -35.29 8.80 -34.76
C ASP A 470 -34.64 8.84 -36.16
N GLY A 471 -33.41 8.35 -36.29
CA GLY A 471 -32.64 8.27 -37.53
C GLY A 471 -31.51 9.30 -37.67
N LEU A 472 -31.21 10.09 -36.65
CA LEU A 472 -29.95 10.82 -36.46
C LEU A 472 -29.01 10.02 -35.54
N SER A 473 -27.69 10.14 -35.73
CA SER A 473 -26.74 9.53 -34.78
C SER A 473 -26.47 10.47 -33.62
N ASP A 474 -26.11 9.92 -32.46
CA ASP A 474 -25.98 10.68 -31.22
C ASP A 474 -24.88 11.76 -31.32
N LEU A 475 -23.80 11.50 -32.07
CA LEU A 475 -22.77 12.49 -32.41
C LEU A 475 -23.30 13.77 -33.11
N VAL A 476 -24.41 13.68 -33.85
CA VAL A 476 -24.94 14.78 -34.67
C VAL A 476 -26.34 15.25 -34.28
N ASP A 477 -27.07 14.50 -33.46
CA ASP A 477 -28.38 14.90 -32.96
C ASP A 477 -28.24 15.94 -31.82
N PRO A 478 -28.86 17.13 -31.92
CA PRO A 478 -28.99 18.04 -30.78
C PRO A 478 -29.95 17.55 -29.68
N THR A 479 -30.65 16.43 -29.89
CA THR A 479 -31.75 15.89 -29.07
C THR A 479 -31.77 14.36 -28.91
N PRO A 480 -30.63 13.65 -28.65
CA PRO A 480 -30.46 12.18 -28.79
C PRO A 480 -31.21 11.30 -27.78
N LEU A 481 -32.23 11.85 -27.11
CA LEU A 481 -33.07 11.21 -26.10
C LEU A 481 -34.57 11.55 -26.30
N ASP A 482 -34.96 12.21 -27.40
CA ASP A 482 -36.35 12.54 -27.77
C ASP A 482 -36.71 11.96 -29.16
N PRO A 483 -37.26 10.74 -29.22
CA PRO A 483 -37.60 10.06 -30.49
C PRO A 483 -38.78 10.71 -31.26
N GLY A 484 -39.25 11.88 -30.80
CA GLY A 484 -40.15 12.76 -31.54
C GLY A 484 -39.45 13.88 -32.32
N ALA A 485 -38.13 14.05 -32.18
CA ALA A 485 -37.37 15.24 -32.59
C ALA A 485 -36.85 15.25 -34.04
N THR A 486 -37.43 14.39 -34.90
CA THR A 486 -37.10 14.18 -36.33
C THR A 486 -36.46 15.38 -37.04
N ALA A 487 -35.48 15.15 -37.90
CA ALA A 487 -34.79 16.19 -38.69
C ALA A 487 -35.70 17.27 -39.34
N ASP A 488 -36.93 16.92 -39.73
CA ASP A 488 -37.97 17.84 -40.24
C ASP A 488 -38.37 18.95 -39.23
N TRP A 489 -38.34 18.68 -37.92
CA TRP A 489 -38.60 19.64 -36.84
C TRP A 489 -37.46 20.66 -36.69
N LEU A 490 -36.20 20.20 -36.75
CA LEU A 490 -35.02 21.06 -36.66
C LEU A 490 -34.92 22.02 -37.86
N GLU A 491 -35.20 21.56 -39.08
CA GLU A 491 -35.35 22.46 -40.23
C GLU A 491 -36.50 23.47 -40.03
N ALA A 492 -37.64 23.04 -39.49
CA ALA A 492 -38.80 23.91 -39.26
C ALA A 492 -38.54 24.99 -38.19
N GLU A 493 -37.86 24.65 -37.09
CA GLU A 493 -37.45 25.60 -36.04
C GLU A 493 -36.37 26.57 -36.55
N ALA A 494 -35.36 26.09 -37.28
CA ALA A 494 -34.34 26.94 -37.90
C ALA A 494 -34.98 27.94 -38.90
N LEU A 495 -35.93 27.49 -39.73
CA LEU A 495 -36.71 28.34 -40.62
C LEU A 495 -37.62 29.33 -39.85
N ALA A 496 -38.16 28.96 -38.70
CA ALA A 496 -38.93 29.85 -37.84
C ALA A 496 -38.05 30.94 -37.18
N ALA A 497 -36.87 30.58 -36.69
CA ALA A 497 -35.89 31.50 -36.12
C ALA A 497 -35.36 32.49 -37.17
N GLU A 498 -35.07 32.01 -38.38
CA GLU A 498 -34.64 32.85 -39.52
C GLU A 498 -35.76 33.81 -39.97
N ARG A 499 -37.02 33.37 -39.98
CA ARG A 499 -38.19 34.26 -40.20
C ARG A 499 -38.32 35.34 -39.12
N LEU A 500 -38.02 35.02 -37.86
CA LEU A 500 -38.00 35.98 -36.75
C LEU A 500 -36.85 37.00 -36.88
N ARG A 501 -35.67 36.59 -37.37
CA ARG A 501 -34.54 37.48 -37.67
C ARG A 501 -34.84 38.44 -38.83
N ARG A 502 -35.58 38.00 -39.85
CA ARG A 502 -35.95 38.83 -41.02
C ARG A 502 -37.11 39.80 -40.78
N HIS A 503 -37.87 39.65 -39.69
CA HIS A 503 -38.98 40.55 -39.34
C HIS A 503 -38.92 41.07 -37.90
N PRO A 504 -38.11 42.11 -37.62
CA PRO A 504 -38.21 42.85 -36.36
C PRO A 504 -39.62 43.46 -36.22
N ARG A 505 -40.31 43.15 -35.12
CA ARG A 505 -41.69 43.62 -34.86
C ARG A 505 -41.79 45.15 -35.01
N PRO A 506 -42.82 45.69 -35.70
CA PRO A 506 -42.97 47.13 -35.86
C PRO A 506 -43.29 47.81 -34.53
N ARG A 507 -42.62 48.94 -34.27
CA ARG A 507 -42.87 49.84 -33.14
C ARG A 507 -44.35 50.25 -33.06
N ARG A 508 -44.90 50.31 -31.85
CA ARG A 508 -46.05 51.19 -31.55
C ARG A 508 -45.65 52.29 -30.57
N LEU A 509 -46.25 53.46 -30.76
CA LEU A 509 -45.71 54.76 -30.37
C LEU A 509 -45.92 55.16 -28.90
N GLN A 510 -45.06 56.06 -28.44
CA GLN A 510 -45.07 56.72 -27.14
C GLN A 510 -46.34 57.53 -26.87
N ARG A 511 -46.66 57.72 -25.59
CA ARG A 511 -47.19 59.01 -25.11
C ARG A 511 -46.52 59.43 -23.80
N THR A 512 -45.98 60.64 -23.82
CA THR A 512 -45.31 61.36 -22.73
C THR A 512 -46.30 62.03 -21.77
N GLN A 513 -45.97 62.18 -20.48
CA GLN A 513 -45.52 63.49 -19.93
C GLN A 513 -45.18 63.50 -18.42
N GLN A 514 -44.02 64.11 -18.13
CA GLN A 514 -43.72 65.06 -17.04
C GLN A 514 -43.95 64.71 -15.55
N GLN A 515 -42.80 64.65 -14.85
CA GLN A 515 -42.45 65.43 -13.64
C GLN A 515 -43.41 65.44 -12.43
N ARG A 516 -42.87 64.97 -11.30
CA ARG A 516 -42.62 65.85 -10.14
C ARG A 516 -41.58 65.26 -9.19
N GLN A 517 -40.50 66.01 -8.96
CA GLN A 517 -39.74 65.93 -7.72
C GLN A 517 -40.57 66.56 -6.60
N GLN A 518 -40.63 65.96 -5.42
CA GLN A 518 -40.64 66.66 -4.12
C GLN A 518 -40.46 65.68 -2.96
N GLY A 519 -39.80 66.15 -1.90
CA GLY A 519 -39.46 65.35 -0.72
C GLY A 519 -40.62 65.14 0.27
N PRO A 520 -40.34 64.46 1.41
CA PRO A 520 -41.36 63.82 2.24
C PRO A 520 -41.91 64.70 3.38
N PRO A 521 -43.08 64.35 3.94
CA PRO A 521 -43.50 64.75 5.27
C PRO A 521 -43.47 63.60 6.31
N GLN A 522 -43.28 63.97 7.57
CA GLN A 522 -43.37 63.12 8.78
C GLN A 522 -44.87 62.86 9.13
N ARG A 523 -45.35 62.06 10.10
CA ARG A 523 -45.02 61.73 11.53
C ARG A 523 -46.15 60.76 12.02
N PRO A 524 -46.38 60.41 13.32
CA PRO A 524 -45.57 60.41 14.56
C PRO A 524 -45.43 58.98 15.20
N GLY A 525 -44.51 58.69 16.13
CA GLY A 525 -44.64 58.83 17.61
C GLY A 525 -45.49 57.69 18.24
N GLN A 526 -45.15 56.99 19.33
CA GLN A 526 -44.08 57.14 20.36
C GLN A 526 -43.88 55.76 21.13
N PRO A 527 -43.24 55.58 22.33
CA PRO A 527 -41.87 55.03 22.39
C PRO A 527 -41.53 53.90 23.43
N HIS A 528 -40.30 53.33 23.29
CA HIS A 528 -39.32 52.99 24.38
C HIS A 528 -39.55 51.80 25.37
N PRO A 529 -38.52 51.33 26.13
CA PRO A 529 -37.13 51.00 25.74
C PRO A 529 -36.48 49.76 26.48
N GLN A 530 -35.16 49.60 26.27
CA GLN A 530 -34.07 48.99 27.10
C GLN A 530 -33.53 47.63 26.60
N ARG A 531 -32.22 47.31 26.61
CA ARG A 531 -30.94 47.97 27.01
C ARG A 531 -29.81 47.27 26.19
N ARG A 532 -28.91 47.95 25.46
CA ARG A 532 -27.52 48.37 25.85
C ARG A 532 -26.70 47.29 26.62
N GLN A 533 -25.42 47.01 26.33
CA GLN A 533 -24.42 47.64 25.43
C GLN A 533 -23.16 46.73 25.23
N ARG A 534 -22.31 46.98 24.22
CA ARG A 534 -20.92 46.45 24.12
C ARG A 534 -19.89 47.61 24.07
N HIS A 535 -18.84 47.54 24.91
CA HIS A 535 -17.42 48.02 24.76
C HIS A 535 -17.07 49.47 24.31
N PRO A 536 -15.79 49.93 24.38
CA PRO A 536 -14.59 49.59 25.21
C PRO A 536 -14.10 50.87 25.98
N PRO A 537 -12.84 51.41 25.97
CA PRO A 537 -11.45 50.86 26.04
C PRO A 537 -10.49 51.52 27.10
N ARG A 538 -9.27 50.96 27.27
CA ARG A 538 -7.97 51.61 27.70
C ARG A 538 -7.86 52.20 29.14
N ARG A 539 -6.85 51.90 30.00
CA ARG A 539 -5.39 52.19 29.85
C ARG A 539 -4.53 51.73 31.09
N LEU A 540 -3.22 51.51 30.87
CA LEU A 540 -2.02 51.76 31.74
C LEU A 540 -1.57 50.86 32.95
N ARG A 541 -0.35 50.28 32.79
CA ARG A 541 0.83 50.08 33.71
C ARG A 541 0.66 50.34 35.24
N GLN A 542 1.18 49.49 36.16
CA GLN A 542 2.62 49.37 36.53
C GLN A 542 2.97 48.22 37.55
N ARG A 543 4.16 47.60 37.37
CA ARG A 543 5.22 47.17 38.35
C ARG A 543 5.03 46.25 39.60
N ASN A 544 5.94 45.25 39.65
CA ASN A 544 6.92 44.87 40.73
C ASN A 544 6.66 43.72 41.75
N GLY A 545 7.71 42.88 41.92
CA GLY A 545 7.98 41.90 43.01
C GLY A 545 8.53 40.56 42.47
N GLN A 546 9.85 40.32 42.36
CA GLN A 546 10.77 39.64 43.33
C GLN A 546 10.29 38.25 43.78
N THR A 547 11.07 37.14 43.77
CA THR A 547 12.49 36.87 44.21
C THR A 547 13.13 35.71 43.39
N ARG A 548 14.46 35.64 43.13
CA ARG A 548 15.52 34.80 43.80
C ARG A 548 15.07 33.38 44.24
N GLN A 549 15.80 32.26 44.15
CA GLN A 549 17.15 31.81 43.70
C GLN A 549 17.07 30.25 43.47
N ARG A 550 18.06 29.43 43.07
CA ARG A 550 19.55 29.50 43.01
C ARG A 550 20.13 28.50 41.96
N ALA A 551 21.42 28.66 41.63
CA ALA A 551 22.30 27.74 40.91
C ALA A 551 22.76 26.51 41.75
N GLY A 552 23.19 25.44 41.06
CA GLY A 552 23.90 24.28 41.64
C GLY A 552 24.26 23.21 40.59
N GLN A 553 25.48 23.26 40.04
CA GLN A 553 26.13 22.09 39.43
C GLN A 553 26.84 21.27 40.53
N GLY A 554 26.97 19.97 40.30
CA GLY A 554 27.76 19.02 41.08
C GLY A 554 27.93 17.75 40.27
#